data_AF-X1I4T9-F1
#
_entry.id   AF-X1I4T9-F1
#
_cell.length_a   1.000
_cell.length_b   1.000
_cell.length_c   1.000
_cell.angle_alpha   90.00
_cell.angle_beta   90.00
_cell.angle_gamma   90.00
#
_symmetry.space_group_name_H-M   'P 1'
#
loop_
_entity.id
_entity.type
_entity.pdbx_description
1 polymer ?
#
loop_
_entity_poly.entity_id
_entity_poly.type
_entity_poly.pdbx_seq_one_letter_code
_entity_poly.pdbx_strand_id
1 'polypeptide(L)'
;MENKKKSLVIVESPAKAKTINKYLGSGFEVKASMGHVRDLPSKGINVDIENDFEPTYEITPGKRRTVTGLRAAAKKCDRLFLATDLDREGEAIAWHLAQILSVPKEKTYRVIFNAITASAIKRAFAEPGKLDMDKVMAQQARRILDRIVGYQISPLLWKKIASGLFGGTRSVRRSQDDRRK
;
A
#
# COMPACT_ATOMS: atom_id res chain seq x y z
N MET A 1 37.69 -5.84 8.76
CA MET A 1 36.93 -5.76 7.49
C MET A 1 35.75 -4.83 7.73
N GLU A 2 35.80 -3.63 7.17
CA GLU A 2 34.76 -2.62 7.33
C GLU A 2 33.45 -3.17 6.74
N ASN A 3 32.44 -3.39 7.59
CA ASN A 3 31.19 -4.02 7.19
C ASN A 3 30.36 -2.99 6.42
N LYS A 4 30.67 -2.80 5.13
CA LYS A 4 30.06 -1.79 4.26
C LYS A 4 28.54 -1.97 4.29
N LYS A 5 27.84 -0.99 4.87
CA LYS A 5 26.38 -1.04 5.01
C LYS A 5 25.74 -1.22 3.64
N LYS A 6 24.94 -2.29 3.49
CA LYS A 6 24.23 -2.58 2.26
C LYS A 6 23.10 -1.59 2.04
N SER A 7 22.81 -1.28 0.79
CA SER A 7 21.60 -0.54 0.43
C SER A 7 20.39 -1.47 0.43
N LEU A 8 19.28 -1.04 1.02
CA LEU A 8 18.03 -1.81 1.03
C LEU A 8 17.19 -1.43 -0.19
N VAL A 9 16.76 -2.42 -0.97
CA VAL A 9 15.83 -2.26 -2.07
C VAL A 9 14.53 -2.95 -1.73
N ILE A 10 13.41 -2.24 -1.82
CA ILE A 10 12.08 -2.82 -1.61
C ILE A 10 11.32 -2.78 -2.92
N VAL A 11 10.87 -3.95 -3.36
CA VAL A 11 10.01 -4.14 -4.52
C VAL A 11 8.65 -4.68 -4.06
N GLU A 12 7.67 -4.70 -4.96
CA GLU A 12 6.35 -5.19 -4.61
C GLU A 12 6.27 -6.73 -4.52
N SER A 13 6.88 -7.46 -5.46
CA SER A 13 6.72 -8.91 -5.60
C SER A 13 8.02 -9.70 -5.41
N PRO A 14 7.96 -10.95 -4.88
CA PRO A 14 9.13 -11.82 -4.73
C PRO A 14 9.85 -12.14 -6.04
N ALA A 15 9.10 -12.25 -7.15
CA ALA A 15 9.67 -12.54 -8.45
C ALA A 15 10.59 -11.39 -8.90
N LYS A 16 10.13 -10.14 -8.78
CA LYS A 16 10.95 -8.94 -9.04
C LYS A 16 12.17 -8.91 -8.12
N ALA A 17 12.02 -9.26 -6.84
CA ALA A 17 13.13 -9.24 -5.88
C ALA A 17 14.26 -10.19 -6.30
N LYS A 18 13.91 -11.42 -6.69
CA LYS A 18 14.88 -12.42 -7.16
C LYS A 18 15.63 -11.94 -8.40
N THR A 19 14.92 -11.37 -9.37
CA THR A 19 15.53 -10.89 -10.63
C THR A 19 16.42 -9.67 -10.42
N ILE A 20 15.95 -8.66 -9.67
CA ILE A 20 16.72 -7.44 -9.40
C ILE A 20 17.96 -7.73 -8.57
N ASN A 21 17.88 -8.65 -7.61
CA ASN A 21 19.03 -9.07 -6.81
C ASN A 21 20.16 -9.66 -7.68
N LYS A 22 19.84 -10.38 -8.76
CA LYS A 22 20.83 -10.89 -9.71
C LYS A 22 21.55 -9.77 -10.46
N TYR A 23 20.89 -8.65 -10.72
CA TYR A 23 21.45 -7.54 -11.51
C TYR A 23 22.25 -6.54 -10.68
N LEU A 24 21.84 -6.30 -9.42
CA LEU A 24 22.48 -5.32 -8.53
C LEU A 24 23.68 -5.87 -7.75
N GLY A 25 23.71 -7.19 -7.49
CA GLY A 25 24.83 -7.84 -6.79
C GLY A 25 24.84 -7.64 -5.27
N SER A 26 25.98 -7.95 -4.64
CA SER A 26 26.11 -8.12 -3.17
C SER A 26 26.04 -6.84 -2.34
N GLY A 27 26.15 -5.67 -2.97
CA GLY A 27 26.04 -4.36 -2.32
C GLY A 27 24.61 -3.96 -1.95
N PHE A 28 23.62 -4.71 -2.43
CA PHE A 28 22.20 -4.47 -2.19
C PHE A 28 21.58 -5.64 -1.44
N GLU A 29 20.64 -5.34 -0.55
CA GLU A 29 19.72 -6.31 0.03
C GLU A 29 18.33 -6.05 -0.56
N VAL A 30 17.84 -6.96 -1.40
CA VAL A 30 16.52 -6.81 -2.05
C VAL A 30 15.46 -7.59 -1.29
N LYS A 31 14.37 -6.91 -0.90
CA LYS A 31 13.21 -7.47 -0.20
C LYS A 31 11.92 -7.17 -0.96
N ALA A 32 10.89 -7.98 -0.75
CA ALA A 32 9.55 -7.74 -1.28
C ALA A 32 8.59 -7.27 -0.17
N SER A 33 7.76 -6.27 -0.47
CA SER A 33 6.66 -5.83 0.42
C SER A 33 5.45 -6.78 0.37
N MET A 34 5.36 -7.60 -0.69
CA MET A 34 4.23 -8.46 -0.99
C MET A 34 2.95 -7.65 -1.28
N GLY A 35 3.05 -6.59 -2.07
CA GLY A 35 1.93 -5.66 -2.33
C GLY A 35 1.82 -4.56 -1.26
N HIS A 36 0.59 -4.11 -1.02
CA HIS A 36 0.27 -3.14 0.02
C HIS A 36 0.59 -3.67 1.42
N VAL A 37 1.18 -2.79 2.24
CA VAL A 37 1.55 -3.07 3.63
C VAL A 37 0.63 -2.40 4.64
N ARG A 38 -0.10 -1.37 4.20
CA ARG A 38 -1.14 -0.68 4.97
C ARG A 38 -2.35 -0.43 4.09
N ASP A 39 -3.50 -0.35 4.73
CA ASP A 39 -4.75 0.10 4.12
C ASP A 39 -5.59 0.82 5.19
N LEU A 40 -6.69 1.44 4.78
CA LEU A 40 -7.72 1.91 5.69
C LEU A 40 -8.35 0.70 6.41
N PRO A 41 -8.62 0.78 7.74
CA PRO A 41 -9.26 -0.30 8.47
C PRO A 41 -10.55 -0.79 7.81
N SER A 42 -10.79 -2.10 7.93
CA SER A 42 -11.92 -2.76 7.25
C SER A 42 -13.29 -2.21 7.69
N LYS A 43 -13.41 -1.76 8.95
CA LYS A 43 -14.64 -1.25 9.55
C LYS A 43 -14.54 0.25 9.78
N GLY A 44 -15.63 0.97 9.49
CA GLY A 44 -15.75 2.41 9.69
C GLY A 44 -15.21 3.24 8.53
N ILE A 45 -15.45 4.54 8.58
CA ILE A 45 -15.00 5.47 7.53
C ILE A 45 -13.48 5.66 7.57
N ASN A 46 -12.88 5.76 8.77
CA ASN A 46 -11.42 5.94 8.97
C ASN A 46 -10.80 7.10 8.16
N VAL A 47 -11.63 8.09 7.86
CA VAL A 47 -11.27 9.36 7.24
C VAL A 47 -11.87 10.42 8.12
N ASP A 48 -11.05 11.33 8.61
CA ASP A 48 -11.50 12.45 9.43
C ASP A 48 -12.01 13.58 8.53
N ILE A 49 -13.33 13.67 8.35
CA ILE A 49 -13.95 14.66 7.47
C ILE A 49 -13.80 16.08 8.02
N GLU A 50 -13.68 16.23 9.33
CA GLU A 50 -13.59 17.53 9.98
C GLU A 50 -12.15 18.08 9.98
N ASN A 51 -11.15 17.19 9.88
CA ASN A 51 -9.72 17.54 9.86
C ASN A 51 -9.08 17.15 8.52
N ASP A 52 -9.35 17.92 7.46
CA ASP A 52 -8.70 17.83 6.14
C ASP A 52 -8.72 16.43 5.50
N PHE A 53 -9.74 15.63 5.78
CA PHE A 53 -9.87 14.26 5.28
C PHE A 53 -8.72 13.34 5.69
N GLU A 54 -8.12 13.55 6.86
CA GLU A 54 -6.96 12.78 7.30
C GLU A 54 -7.30 11.26 7.40
N PRO A 55 -6.62 10.40 6.61
CA PRO A 55 -6.89 8.97 6.62
C PRO A 55 -6.13 8.27 7.75
N THR A 56 -6.84 7.43 8.52
CA THR A 56 -6.20 6.50 9.45
C THR A 56 -5.85 5.21 8.73
N TYR A 57 -4.56 4.90 8.64
CA TYR A 57 -4.07 3.66 8.06
C TYR A 57 -3.71 2.62 9.13
N GLU A 58 -3.95 1.34 8.87
CA GLU A 58 -3.47 0.22 9.68
C GLU A 58 -2.60 -0.73 8.87
N ILE A 59 -1.71 -1.47 9.53
CA ILE A 59 -0.96 -2.54 8.87
C ILE A 59 -1.94 -3.65 8.49
N THR A 60 -1.97 -4.00 7.20
CA THR A 60 -2.86 -5.04 6.67
C THR A 60 -2.68 -6.35 7.46
N PRO A 61 -3.77 -7.02 7.87
CA PRO A 61 -3.71 -8.31 8.53
C PRO A 61 -2.81 -9.30 7.77
N GLY A 62 -1.94 -10.01 8.48
CA GLY A 62 -0.96 -10.94 7.88
C GLY A 62 0.35 -10.29 7.39
N LYS A 63 0.44 -8.96 7.24
CA LYS A 63 1.68 -8.28 6.80
C LYS A 63 2.61 -7.87 7.93
N ARG A 64 2.22 -8.06 9.20
CA ARG A 64 3.03 -7.66 10.37
C ARG A 64 4.44 -8.25 10.35
N ARG A 65 4.58 -9.55 10.03
CA ARG A 65 5.90 -10.21 9.96
C ARG A 65 6.77 -9.60 8.86
N THR A 66 6.20 -9.30 7.70
CA THR A 66 6.89 -8.63 6.59
C THR A 66 7.36 -7.25 7.02
N VAL A 67 6.48 -6.43 7.60
CA VAL A 67 6.81 -5.09 8.09
C VAL A 67 7.93 -5.13 9.14
N THR A 68 7.88 -6.05 10.09
CA THR A 68 8.94 -6.22 11.10
C THR A 68 10.28 -6.56 10.45
N GLY A 69 10.30 -7.47 9.46
CA GLY A 69 11.50 -7.81 8.71
C GLY A 69 12.07 -6.63 7.91
N LEU A 70 11.20 -5.86 7.24
CA LEU A 70 11.59 -4.67 6.50
C LEU A 70 12.15 -3.59 7.43
N ARG A 71 11.53 -3.35 8.59
CA ARG A 71 12.04 -2.41 9.61
C ARG A 71 13.43 -2.82 10.11
N ALA A 72 13.65 -4.11 10.36
CA ALA A 72 14.95 -4.61 10.80
C ALA A 72 16.04 -4.40 9.74
N ALA A 73 15.73 -4.60 8.46
CA ALA A 73 16.65 -4.31 7.36
C ALA A 73 16.89 -2.80 7.19
N ALA A 74 15.83 -1.99 7.28
CA ALA A 74 15.91 -0.53 7.13
C ALA A 74 16.81 0.12 8.17
N LYS A 75 16.78 -0.35 9.43
CA LYS A 75 17.68 0.14 10.50
C LYS A 75 19.16 -0.09 10.22
N LYS A 76 19.50 -1.09 9.40
CA LYS A 76 20.89 -1.49 9.11
C LYS A 76 21.39 -0.91 7.78
N CYS A 77 20.49 -0.45 6.92
CA CYS A 77 20.84 0.01 5.59
C CYS A 77 21.48 1.41 5.61
N ASP A 78 22.28 1.71 4.59
CA ASP A 78 22.78 3.08 4.37
C ASP A 78 21.78 3.92 3.57
N ARG A 79 21.21 3.32 2.52
CA ARG A 79 20.22 3.95 1.63
C ARG A 79 19.03 3.01 1.44
N LEU A 80 17.85 3.59 1.35
CA LEU A 80 16.59 2.91 1.04
C LEU A 80 16.16 3.26 -0.38
N PHE A 81 16.02 2.25 -1.23
CA PHE A 81 15.48 2.36 -2.59
C PHE A 81 14.09 1.71 -2.66
N LEU A 82 13.11 2.49 -3.10
CA LEU A 82 11.73 2.05 -3.31
C LEU A 82 11.52 1.83 -4.80
N ALA A 83 11.43 0.56 -5.18
CA ALA A 83 11.41 0.06 -6.55
C ALA A 83 10.04 -0.57 -6.88
N THR A 84 8.99 0.20 -6.64
CA THR A 84 7.59 -0.14 -6.96
C THR A 84 7.24 0.27 -8.39
N ASP A 85 6.06 -0.13 -8.86
CA ASP A 85 5.63 0.06 -10.25
C ASP A 85 5.42 1.53 -10.64
N LEU A 86 5.47 1.80 -11.94
CA LEU A 86 5.34 3.14 -12.53
C LEU A 86 3.88 3.55 -12.65
N ASP A 87 3.18 3.58 -11.53
CA ASP A 87 1.80 4.08 -11.48
C ASP A 87 1.52 4.75 -10.12
N ARG A 88 0.31 5.29 -9.99
CA ARG A 88 -0.14 5.97 -8.76
C ARG A 88 -0.21 5.01 -7.57
N GLU A 89 -0.49 3.74 -7.80
CA GLU A 89 -0.59 2.73 -6.75
C GLU A 89 0.79 2.37 -6.20
N GLY A 90 1.76 2.15 -7.09
CA GLY A 90 3.16 1.94 -6.76
C GLY A 90 3.76 3.12 -6.01
N GLU A 91 3.38 4.35 -6.36
CA GLU A 91 3.81 5.54 -5.62
C GLU A 91 3.22 5.59 -4.19
N ALA A 92 1.94 5.27 -4.04
CA ALA A 92 1.30 5.17 -2.72
C ALA A 92 1.91 4.05 -1.86
N ILE A 93 2.21 2.88 -2.44
CA ILE A 93 2.91 1.78 -1.75
C ILE A 93 4.28 2.25 -1.28
N ALA A 94 5.05 2.93 -2.15
CA ALA A 94 6.36 3.45 -1.81
C ALA A 94 6.28 4.48 -0.66
N TRP A 95 5.31 5.39 -0.70
CA TRP A 95 5.07 6.32 0.38
C TRP A 95 4.73 5.63 1.70
N HIS A 96 3.81 4.65 1.69
CA HIS A 96 3.47 3.87 2.89
C HIS A 96 4.69 3.17 3.49
N LEU A 97 5.53 2.57 2.65
CA LEU A 97 6.79 1.96 3.09
C LEU A 97 7.71 2.98 3.74
N ALA A 98 7.90 4.16 3.13
CA ALA A 98 8.73 5.22 3.69
C ALA A 98 8.24 5.64 5.09
N GLN A 99 6.93 5.82 5.27
CA GLN A 99 6.33 6.18 6.56
C GLN A 99 6.56 5.10 7.63
N ILE A 100 6.40 3.82 7.27
CA ILE A 100 6.50 2.70 8.21
C ILE A 100 7.93 2.41 8.65
N LEU A 101 8.89 2.57 7.72
CA LEU A 101 10.28 2.22 7.92
C LEU A 101 11.07 3.33 8.61
N SER A 102 10.54 4.57 8.59
CA SER A 102 11.10 5.72 9.29
C SER A 102 12.57 5.98 8.94
N VAL A 103 12.92 5.75 7.67
CA VAL A 103 14.24 6.11 7.12
C VAL A 103 14.20 7.60 6.75
N PRO A 104 15.25 8.39 7.04
CA PRO A 104 15.31 9.80 6.66
C PRO A 104 15.05 10.01 5.16
N LYS A 105 14.35 11.09 4.81
CA LYS A 105 13.96 11.39 3.41
C LYS A 105 15.17 11.59 2.51
N GLU A 106 16.29 12.03 3.07
CA GLU A 106 17.58 12.25 2.40
C GLU A 106 18.19 10.91 1.95
N LYS A 107 17.95 9.85 2.73
CA LYS A 107 18.41 8.49 2.48
C LYS A 107 17.40 7.62 1.75
N THR A 108 16.22 8.16 1.45
CA THR A 108 15.13 7.46 0.76
C THR A 108 15.08 7.91 -0.68
N TYR A 109 15.00 6.93 -1.58
CA TYR A 109 15.11 7.11 -3.02
C TYR A 109 14.03 6.33 -3.74
N ARG A 110 13.48 6.93 -4.80
CA ARG A 110 12.50 6.31 -5.68
C ARG A 110 13.18 5.82 -6.95
N VAL A 111 12.99 4.55 -7.28
CA VAL A 111 13.59 3.94 -8.48
C VAL A 111 12.47 3.43 -9.38
N ILE A 112 12.44 3.93 -10.60
CA ILE A 112 11.46 3.58 -11.63
C ILE A 112 12.22 2.96 -12.81
N PHE A 113 11.70 1.85 -13.33
CA PHE A 113 12.24 1.21 -14.53
C PHE A 113 11.09 0.73 -15.40
N ASN A 114 11.23 0.92 -16.71
CA ASN A 114 10.20 0.52 -17.69
C ASN A 114 10.32 -0.96 -18.09
N ALA A 115 11.45 -1.60 -17.78
CA ALA A 115 11.72 -2.99 -18.11
C ALA A 115 12.63 -3.63 -17.05
N ILE A 116 12.44 -4.94 -16.82
CA ILE A 116 13.26 -5.72 -15.87
C ILE A 116 14.47 -6.31 -16.61
N THR A 117 15.25 -5.46 -17.27
CA THR A 117 16.51 -5.83 -17.92
C THR A 117 17.69 -5.32 -17.10
N ALA A 118 18.85 -6.00 -17.19
CA ALA A 118 20.03 -5.60 -16.41
C ALA A 118 20.46 -4.16 -16.69
N SER A 119 20.37 -3.70 -17.95
CA SER A 119 20.71 -2.33 -18.35
C SER A 119 19.72 -1.29 -17.81
N ALA A 120 18.41 -1.55 -17.92
CA ALA A 120 17.38 -0.64 -17.41
C ALA A 120 17.46 -0.49 -15.88
N ILE A 121 17.66 -1.61 -15.17
CA ILE A 121 17.81 -1.60 -13.71
C ILE A 121 19.08 -0.83 -13.31
N LYS A 122 20.24 -1.12 -13.90
CA LYS A 122 21.48 -0.40 -13.56
C LYS A 122 21.35 1.11 -13.79
N ARG A 123 20.71 1.52 -14.89
CA ARG A 123 20.46 2.94 -15.18
C ARG A 123 19.54 3.58 -14.14
N ALA A 124 18.43 2.91 -13.81
CA ALA A 124 17.47 3.41 -12.83
C ALA A 124 18.07 3.59 -11.43
N PHE A 125 19.05 2.74 -11.05
CA PHE A 125 19.76 2.85 -9.78
C PHE A 125 20.93 3.87 -9.80
N ALA A 126 21.43 4.23 -10.98
CA ALA A 126 22.45 5.27 -11.13
C ALA A 126 21.87 6.67 -10.91
N GLU A 127 20.62 6.89 -11.34
CA GLU A 127 19.91 8.17 -11.24
C GLU A 127 18.57 7.99 -10.51
N PRO A 128 18.59 7.71 -9.19
CA PRO A 128 17.37 7.56 -8.42
C PRO A 128 16.66 8.91 -8.21
N GLY A 129 15.34 8.90 -8.30
CA GLY A 129 14.49 10.05 -8.00
C GLY A 129 14.05 10.13 -6.53
N LYS A 130 13.06 10.99 -6.29
CA LYS A 130 12.33 11.11 -5.02
C LYS A 130 10.87 10.70 -5.21
N LEU A 131 10.16 10.52 -4.09
CA LEU A 131 8.73 10.23 -4.12
C LEU A 131 7.98 11.41 -4.75
N ASP A 132 7.08 11.09 -5.67
CA ASP A 132 6.17 12.03 -6.31
C ASP A 132 4.94 12.20 -5.41
N MET A 133 4.93 13.28 -4.63
CA MET A 133 3.86 13.53 -3.67
C MET A 133 2.53 13.83 -4.34
N ASP A 134 2.50 14.36 -5.56
CA ASP A 134 1.25 14.63 -6.27
C ASP A 134 0.57 13.32 -6.67
N LYS A 135 1.34 12.33 -7.13
CA LYS A 135 0.80 10.99 -7.38
C LYS A 135 0.31 10.29 -6.12
N VAL A 136 1.02 10.45 -5.00
CA VAL A 136 0.57 9.94 -3.69
C VAL A 136 -0.76 10.57 -3.31
N MET A 137 -0.84 11.90 -3.34
CA MET A 137 -2.06 12.64 -2.98
C MET A 137 -3.22 12.29 -3.90
N ALA A 138 -2.98 12.15 -5.21
CA ALA A 138 -4.01 11.73 -6.16
C ALA A 138 -4.58 10.34 -5.81
N GLN A 139 -3.73 9.39 -5.40
CA GLN A 139 -4.18 8.06 -5.01
C GLN A 139 -4.90 8.07 -3.65
N GLN A 140 -4.43 8.87 -2.69
CA GLN A 140 -5.09 9.04 -1.39
C GLN A 140 -6.48 9.67 -1.56
N ALA A 141 -6.61 10.72 -2.35
CA ALA A 141 -7.88 11.36 -2.66
C ALA A 141 -8.89 10.39 -3.28
N ARG A 142 -8.45 9.58 -4.25
CA ARG A 142 -9.29 8.50 -4.81
C ARG A 142 -9.75 7.53 -3.72
N ARG A 143 -8.84 7.11 -2.84
CA ARG A 143 -9.17 6.14 -1.79
C ARG A 143 -10.14 6.68 -0.74
N ILE A 144 -9.97 7.94 -0.37
CA ILE A 144 -10.86 8.67 0.53
C ILE A 144 -12.25 8.80 -0.10
N LEU A 145 -12.34 9.21 -1.37
CA LEU A 145 -13.59 9.33 -2.10
C LEU A 145 -14.35 8.00 -2.13
N ASP A 146 -13.68 6.92 -2.54
CA ASP A 146 -14.28 5.58 -2.58
C ASP A 146 -14.83 5.17 -1.20
N ARG A 147 -14.12 5.54 -0.12
CA ARG A 147 -14.50 5.21 1.26
C ARG A 147 -15.72 6.00 1.73
N ILE A 148 -15.78 7.30 1.45
CA ILE A 148 -16.93 8.16 1.81
C ILE A 148 -18.18 7.68 1.07
N VAL A 149 -18.08 7.48 -0.25
CA VAL A 149 -19.20 7.01 -1.08
C VAL A 149 -19.69 5.62 -0.61
N GLY A 150 -18.75 4.71 -0.31
CA GLY A 150 -19.07 3.37 0.17
C GLY A 150 -19.83 3.36 1.50
N TYR A 151 -19.43 4.19 2.46
CA TYR A 151 -20.03 4.19 3.82
C TYR A 151 -21.24 5.09 3.97
N GLN A 152 -21.27 6.27 3.34
CA GLN A 152 -22.34 7.24 3.54
C GLN A 152 -23.46 7.11 2.50
N ILE A 153 -23.10 6.93 1.23
CA ILE A 153 -24.08 7.00 0.12
C ILE A 153 -24.71 5.64 -0.16
N SER A 154 -23.92 4.56 -0.09
CA SER A 154 -24.40 3.21 -0.43
C SER A 154 -25.61 2.76 0.41
N PRO A 155 -25.65 2.92 1.75
CA PRO A 155 -26.83 2.55 2.56
C PRO A 155 -28.10 3.31 2.17
N LEU A 156 -27.97 4.59 1.81
CA LEU A 156 -29.10 5.43 1.38
C LEU A 156 -29.64 4.98 0.02
N LEU A 157 -28.74 4.66 -0.91
CA LEU A 157 -29.11 4.14 -2.23
C LEU A 157 -29.83 2.79 -2.12
N TRP A 158 -29.30 1.87 -1.29
CA TRP A 158 -29.96 0.58 -1.01
C TRP A 158 -31.33 0.74 -0.37
N LYS A 159 -31.50 1.68 0.57
CA LYS A 159 -32.81 1.96 1.17
C LYS A 159 -33.83 2.43 0.12
N LYS A 160 -33.41 3.27 -0.84
CA LYS A 160 -34.29 3.79 -1.89
C LYS A 160 -34.63 2.73 -2.95
N ILE A 161 -33.66 1.93 -3.38
CA ILE A 161 -33.87 0.84 -4.35
C ILE A 161 -34.71 -0.29 -3.73
N ALA A 162 -34.39 -0.71 -2.50
CA ALA A 162 -35.19 -1.71 -1.78
C ALA A 162 -36.63 -1.22 -1.57
N SER A 163 -36.83 0.03 -1.15
CA SER A 163 -38.17 0.60 -0.97
C SER A 163 -38.98 0.71 -2.27
N GLY A 164 -38.33 0.74 -3.44
CA GLY A 164 -39.00 0.67 -4.75
C GLY A 164 -39.36 -0.76 -5.19
N LEU A 165 -38.58 -1.76 -4.77
CA LEU A 165 -38.83 -3.18 -5.04
C LEU A 165 -39.96 -3.78 -4.17
N PHE A 166 -40.20 -3.22 -2.98
CA PHE A 166 -41.29 -3.66 -2.09
C PHE A 166 -42.67 -3.02 -2.37
N GLY A 167 -42.79 -2.20 -3.42
CA GLY A 167 -44.07 -1.64 -3.89
C GLY A 167 -44.92 -2.58 -4.73
N GLY A 168 -44.44 -3.81 -5.02
CA GLY A 168 -45.13 -4.78 -5.86
C GLY A 168 -45.13 -6.19 -5.26
N THR A 169 -46.24 -6.55 -4.61
CA THR A 169 -46.77 -7.90 -4.33
C THR A 169 -46.10 -8.84 -3.29
N ARG A 170 -46.85 -9.00 -2.18
CA ARG A 170 -47.12 -10.19 -1.34
C ARG A 170 -46.00 -10.89 -0.55
N SER A 171 -46.06 -10.64 0.76
CA SER A 171 -46.18 -11.62 1.86
C SER A 171 -45.66 -13.05 1.62
N VAL A 172 -44.56 -13.38 2.29
CA VAL A 172 -44.41 -14.67 2.98
C VAL A 172 -43.77 -14.40 4.34
N ARG A 173 -44.54 -14.60 5.41
CA ARG A 173 -44.05 -14.76 6.78
C ARG A 173 -42.96 -15.83 6.79
N ARG A 174 -41.74 -15.50 7.21
CA ARG A 174 -40.87 -16.50 7.84
C ARG A 174 -41.08 -16.43 9.35
N SER A 175 -42.01 -17.25 9.82
CA SER A 175 -41.96 -17.77 11.17
C SER A 175 -40.85 -18.80 11.22
N GLN A 176 -39.85 -18.60 12.05
CA GLN A 176 -39.27 -19.67 12.85
C GLN A 176 -38.58 -19.04 14.05
N ASP A 177 -39.34 -19.05 15.13
CA ASP A 177 -38.86 -18.97 16.49
C ASP A 177 -38.06 -20.23 16.83
N ASP A 178 -37.18 -20.07 17.81
CA ASP A 178 -36.73 -21.10 18.75
C ASP A 178 -35.67 -22.13 18.31
N ARG A 179 -34.40 -21.91 18.72
CA ARG A 179 -33.82 -22.62 19.88
C ARG A 179 -32.32 -22.34 20.12
N ARG A 180 -32.09 -21.86 21.35
CA ARG A 180 -31.09 -22.28 22.36
C ARG A 180 -29.60 -21.90 22.21
N LYS A 181 -29.21 -21.16 23.27
CA LYS A 181 -27.97 -21.20 24.08
C LYS A 181 -26.66 -20.79 23.44
#